data_AF-A0A7D7ZRU1-F1
#
_entry.id   AF-A0A7D7ZRU1-F1
#
_cell.length_a   1.000
_cell.length_b   1.000
_cell.length_c   1.000
_cell.angle_alpha   90.00
_cell.angle_beta   90.00
_cell.angle_gamma   90.00
#
_symmetry.space_group_name_H-M   'P 1'
#
loop_
_entity.id
_entity.type
_entity.pdbx_description
1 polymer ?
#
loop_
_entity_poly.entity_id
_entity_poly.type
_entity_poly.pdbx_seq_one_letter_code
_entity_poly.pdbx_strand_id
1 'polypeptide(L)'
;MVRNNLPAGTYGVTLNDAQGCSITRQFVITEPTQLVLDGIITNATDCNDPNSGAIDLLVSGGTTPYTFVWSNGATTEDLQNIGPNNYLVIVTDARGCMIQQSFSVVRPDPITATIVNSVSADCTTRTVIQRNIVNTSGGAPPLTISWSAGTVSGANGEIMETSQNGTYFADITDSFGCTERVSVDVNLPVISVPNFEFSSLGLTNYGEFSIEDPITFTNLSTGNAVTYFWSFGDGATSAEEHPMHTYAQPGIYDVQLTVEYPYSCRYTHTITITVTEGYNLVIPTAFTPNGDNINDVMKPVFRGMNEVEMRVYNTWGSLVYSEKGPNLTGWDGTINGNKAENGNYVIVVKATVFYGRIIERNGPIALIK
;
A
#
# COMPACT_ATOMS: atom_id res chain seq x y z
N MET A 1 0.18 -99.88 -27.52
CA MET A 1 1.31 -99.30 -26.76
C MET A 1 0.96 -97.84 -26.51
N VAL A 2 0.86 -97.41 -25.26
CA VAL A 2 0.60 -96.00 -24.92
C VAL A 2 1.95 -95.32 -24.70
N ARG A 3 2.17 -94.17 -25.35
CA ARG A 3 3.34 -93.30 -25.16
C ARG A 3 2.83 -91.98 -24.60
N ASN A 4 3.26 -91.62 -23.39
CA ASN A 4 2.92 -90.35 -22.73
C ASN A 4 4.15 -89.41 -22.73
N ASN A 5 3.95 -88.09 -22.55
CA ASN A 5 4.99 -87.05 -22.57
C ASN A 5 5.76 -86.91 -23.89
N LEU A 6 5.06 -86.87 -25.04
CA LEU A 6 5.69 -86.50 -26.31
C LEU A 6 5.78 -84.96 -26.42
N PRO A 7 6.95 -84.36 -26.69
CA PRO A 7 7.07 -82.94 -26.98
C PRO A 7 6.35 -82.57 -28.29
N ALA A 8 6.25 -81.28 -28.60
CA ALA A 8 5.71 -80.86 -29.89
C ALA A 8 6.57 -81.37 -31.06
N GLY A 9 5.91 -81.81 -32.13
CA GLY A 9 6.56 -82.45 -33.26
C GLY A 9 5.60 -83.29 -34.09
N THR A 10 6.09 -83.76 -35.24
CA THR A 10 5.34 -84.68 -36.10
C THR A 10 5.80 -86.10 -35.85
N TYR A 11 4.89 -86.95 -35.39
CA TYR A 11 5.14 -88.34 -35.05
C TYR A 11 4.59 -89.27 -36.12
N GLY A 12 5.45 -90.11 -36.67
CA GLY A 12 5.06 -91.18 -37.59
C GLY A 12 4.88 -92.50 -36.83
N VAL A 13 3.72 -93.13 -36.98
CA VAL A 13 3.48 -94.51 -36.52
C VAL A 13 3.45 -95.41 -37.75
N THR A 14 4.34 -96.40 -37.77
CA THR A 14 4.40 -97.42 -38.83
C THR A 14 4.00 -98.77 -38.25
N LEU A 15 2.95 -99.36 -38.81
CA LEU A 15 2.47 -100.70 -38.46
C LEU A 15 2.88 -101.67 -39.56
N ASN A 16 3.58 -102.75 -39.19
CA ASN A 16 3.96 -103.81 -40.12
C ASN A 16 3.21 -105.10 -39.77
N ASP A 17 2.69 -105.80 -40.77
CA ASP A 17 2.19 -107.17 -40.59
C ASP A 17 3.32 -108.22 -40.67
N ALA A 18 3.00 -109.48 -40.35
CA ALA A 18 3.97 -110.58 -40.35
C ALA A 18 4.42 -110.98 -41.77
N GLN A 19 3.78 -110.47 -42.81
CA GLN A 19 4.06 -110.72 -44.22
C GLN A 19 4.82 -109.57 -44.89
N GLY A 20 5.15 -108.51 -44.13
CA GLY A 20 6.01 -107.41 -44.56
C GLY A 20 5.30 -106.18 -45.15
N CYS A 21 3.97 -106.11 -45.12
CA CYS A 21 3.24 -104.89 -45.51
C CYS A 21 3.25 -103.87 -44.38
N SER A 22 3.48 -102.59 -44.72
CA SER A 22 3.51 -101.48 -43.76
C SER A 22 2.47 -100.41 -44.05
N ILE A 23 1.84 -99.87 -43.00
CA ILE A 23 1.00 -98.68 -43.06
C ILE A 23 1.59 -97.62 -42.15
N THR A 24 1.86 -96.44 -42.69
CA THR A 24 2.31 -95.28 -41.92
C THR A 24 1.18 -94.25 -41.76
N ARG A 25 1.08 -93.67 -40.56
CA ARG A 25 0.22 -92.51 -40.25
C ARG A 25 1.06 -91.46 -39.54
N GLN A 26 0.79 -90.19 -39.84
CA GLN A 26 1.43 -89.06 -39.17
C GLN A 26 0.45 -88.37 -38.23
N PHE A 27 0.95 -87.94 -37.08
CA PHE A 27 0.24 -87.15 -36.09
C PHE A 27 1.07 -85.90 -35.77
N VAL A 28 0.45 -84.73 -35.81
CA VAL A 28 1.12 -83.49 -35.43
C VAL A 28 0.72 -83.14 -34.01
N ILE A 29 1.70 -82.98 -33.13
CA ILE A 29 1.53 -82.45 -31.78
C ILE A 29 2.04 -81.00 -31.81
N THR A 30 1.14 -80.03 -31.62
CA THR A 30 1.49 -78.61 -31.52
C THR A 30 1.61 -78.19 -30.06
N GLU A 31 2.65 -77.43 -29.73
CA GLU A 31 2.73 -76.75 -28.43
C GLU A 31 1.78 -75.55 -28.42
N PRO A 32 1.07 -75.25 -27.32
CA PRO A 32 0.42 -73.96 -27.18
C PRO A 32 1.43 -72.82 -27.35
N THR A 33 1.00 -71.73 -27.98
CA THR A 33 1.77 -70.48 -28.07
C THR A 33 2.24 -70.04 -26.69
N GLN A 34 3.43 -69.46 -26.57
CA GLN A 34 3.95 -69.01 -25.28
C GLN A 34 3.01 -67.98 -24.63
N LEU A 35 2.80 -68.08 -23.32
CA LEU A 35 2.05 -67.09 -22.55
C LEU A 35 2.80 -65.76 -22.55
N VAL A 36 2.13 -64.70 -23.01
CA VAL A 36 2.63 -63.33 -23.08
C VAL A 36 1.69 -62.44 -22.28
N LEU A 37 2.29 -61.51 -21.53
CA LEU A 37 1.61 -60.54 -20.71
C LEU A 37 2.15 -59.15 -21.07
N ASP A 38 1.24 -58.21 -21.26
CA ASP A 38 1.49 -56.79 -21.34
C ASP A 38 0.34 -56.04 -20.66
N GLY A 39 0.37 -54.71 -20.59
CA GLY A 39 -0.72 -53.93 -20.03
C GLY A 39 -0.66 -52.44 -20.32
N ILE A 40 -1.83 -51.82 -20.37
CA ILE A 40 -2.01 -50.37 -20.53
C ILE A 40 -2.27 -49.77 -19.15
N ILE A 41 -1.47 -48.78 -18.77
CA ILE A 41 -1.55 -48.11 -17.46
C ILE A 41 -2.30 -46.79 -17.60
N THR A 42 -3.29 -46.59 -16.73
CA THR A 42 -3.90 -45.28 -16.47
C THR A 42 -3.41 -44.78 -15.11
N ASN A 43 -2.75 -43.62 -15.10
CA ASN A 43 -2.25 -43.00 -13.87
C ASN A 43 -3.38 -42.35 -13.05
N ALA A 44 -3.20 -42.27 -11.74
CA ALA A 44 -4.19 -41.70 -10.81
C ALA A 44 -4.09 -40.16 -10.80
N THR A 45 -4.52 -39.52 -11.89
CA THR A 45 -4.39 -38.07 -12.10
C THR A 45 -5.58 -37.25 -11.60
N ASP A 46 -6.66 -37.88 -11.13
CA ASP A 46 -7.79 -37.15 -10.54
C ASP A 46 -7.36 -36.50 -9.21
N CYS A 47 -7.66 -35.22 -9.08
CA CYS A 47 -7.32 -34.41 -7.92
C CYS A 47 -8.10 -34.83 -6.67
N ASN A 48 -9.35 -35.24 -6.86
CA ASN A 48 -10.29 -35.59 -5.80
C ASN A 48 -10.32 -37.10 -5.52
N ASP A 49 -9.87 -37.92 -6.47
CA ASP A 49 -9.77 -39.36 -6.30
C ASP A 49 -8.32 -39.88 -6.43
N PRO A 50 -7.64 -40.18 -5.31
CA PRO A 50 -6.30 -40.74 -5.33
C PRO A 50 -6.24 -42.14 -5.95
N ASN A 51 -7.39 -42.80 -6.15
CA ASN A 51 -7.51 -44.13 -6.72
C ASN A 51 -8.01 -44.13 -8.17
N SER A 52 -8.00 -43.00 -8.87
CA SER A 52 -8.44 -42.90 -10.27
C SER A 52 -7.61 -43.70 -11.29
N GLY A 53 -6.57 -44.41 -10.85
CA GLY A 53 -5.72 -45.23 -11.71
C GLY A 53 -6.36 -46.58 -12.08
N ALA A 54 -5.81 -47.18 -13.14
CA ALA A 54 -6.22 -48.48 -13.65
C ALA A 54 -5.08 -49.19 -14.38
N ILE A 55 -5.16 -50.52 -14.47
CA ILE A 55 -4.30 -51.36 -15.31
C ILE A 55 -5.20 -52.29 -16.11
N ASP A 56 -5.12 -52.17 -17.43
CA ASP A 56 -5.83 -53.01 -18.42
C ASP A 56 -4.83 -54.04 -18.98
N LEU A 57 -5.02 -55.32 -18.66
CA LEU A 57 -4.07 -56.37 -19.04
C LEU A 57 -4.33 -56.88 -20.45
N LEU A 58 -3.24 -57.12 -21.17
CA LEU A 58 -3.24 -57.73 -22.50
C LEU A 58 -2.58 -59.10 -22.42
N VAL A 59 -3.38 -60.14 -22.14
CA VAL A 59 -2.88 -61.53 -22.07
C VAL A 59 -3.09 -62.25 -23.39
N SER A 60 -2.06 -62.94 -23.88
CA SER A 60 -2.17 -63.78 -25.06
C SER A 60 -1.31 -65.05 -24.95
N GLY A 61 -1.62 -66.04 -25.79
CA GLY A 61 -0.96 -67.35 -25.78
C GLY A 61 -1.35 -68.24 -24.59
N GLY A 62 -0.56 -69.25 -24.25
CA GLY A 62 -0.90 -70.25 -23.23
C GLY A 62 -2.20 -71.03 -23.52
N THR A 63 -2.81 -71.56 -22.45
CA THR A 63 -4.05 -72.34 -22.50
C THR A 63 -5.10 -71.73 -21.57
N THR A 64 -6.26 -71.33 -22.11
CA THR A 64 -7.38 -70.79 -21.32
C THR A 64 -8.09 -71.87 -20.48
N PRO A 65 -8.71 -71.53 -19.34
CA PRO A 65 -8.80 -70.20 -18.72
C PRO A 65 -7.51 -69.77 -18.00
N TYR A 66 -7.28 -68.46 -17.89
CA TYR A 66 -6.20 -67.90 -17.07
C TYR A 66 -6.66 -67.62 -15.65
N THR A 67 -5.71 -67.57 -14.72
CA THR A 67 -5.92 -67.14 -13.33
C THR A 67 -4.95 -66.01 -13.01
N PHE A 68 -5.43 -65.02 -12.26
CA PHE A 68 -4.71 -63.79 -11.96
C PHE A 68 -4.54 -63.67 -10.46
N VAL A 69 -3.35 -63.27 -10.02
CA VAL A 69 -3.06 -62.95 -8.62
C VAL A 69 -2.25 -61.68 -8.58
N TRP A 70 -2.87 -60.61 -8.09
CA TRP A 70 -2.23 -59.32 -7.90
C TRP A 70 -1.61 -59.18 -6.51
N SER A 71 -0.56 -58.37 -6.38
CA SER A 71 0.10 -58.06 -5.09
C SER A 71 -0.82 -57.39 -4.07
N ASN A 72 -1.90 -56.74 -4.52
CA ASN A 72 -2.94 -56.18 -3.67
C ASN A 72 -4.03 -57.19 -3.26
N GLY A 73 -3.90 -58.46 -3.67
CA GLY A 73 -4.84 -59.55 -3.36
C GLY A 73 -6.01 -59.68 -4.33
N ALA A 74 -6.13 -58.82 -5.35
CA ALA A 74 -7.15 -58.97 -6.39
C ALA A 74 -6.89 -60.20 -7.29
N THR A 75 -7.96 -60.72 -7.88
CA THR A 75 -7.93 -61.91 -8.78
C THR A 75 -8.62 -61.67 -10.12
N THR A 76 -8.98 -60.42 -10.41
CA THR A 76 -9.50 -60.00 -11.70
C THR A 76 -8.37 -59.85 -12.72
N GLU A 77 -8.72 -59.90 -14.01
CA GLU A 77 -7.79 -59.59 -15.10
C GLU A 77 -7.32 -58.15 -14.97
N ASP A 78 -8.26 -57.20 -15.02
CA ASP A 78 -7.96 -55.78 -14.90
C ASP A 78 -8.02 -55.28 -13.45
N LEU A 79 -7.27 -54.21 -13.18
CA LEU A 79 -7.43 -53.40 -11.98
C LEU A 79 -8.04 -52.05 -12.32
N GLN A 80 -9.04 -51.66 -11.54
CA GLN A 80 -9.71 -50.36 -11.63
C GLN A 80 -9.79 -49.77 -10.21
N ASN A 81 -9.89 -48.44 -10.11
CA ASN A 81 -9.96 -47.74 -8.84
C ASN A 81 -8.75 -48.01 -7.92
N ILE A 82 -7.54 -47.91 -8.48
CA ILE A 82 -6.27 -48.14 -7.76
C ILE A 82 -5.42 -46.87 -7.63
N GLY A 83 -4.76 -46.72 -6.49
CA GLY A 83 -3.88 -45.59 -6.20
C GLY A 83 -2.44 -45.76 -6.72
N PRO A 84 -1.57 -44.75 -6.50
CA PRO A 84 -0.18 -44.82 -6.94
C PRO A 84 0.58 -45.91 -6.17
N ASN A 85 0.99 -46.96 -6.88
CA ASN A 85 1.79 -48.05 -6.34
C ASN A 85 2.40 -48.88 -7.50
N ASN A 86 3.32 -49.78 -7.16
CA ASN A 86 3.79 -50.82 -8.06
C ASN A 86 2.97 -52.11 -7.84
N TYR A 87 2.17 -52.48 -8.84
CA TYR A 87 1.30 -53.65 -8.83
C TYR A 87 1.98 -54.80 -9.56
N LEU A 88 2.26 -55.89 -8.85
CA LEU A 88 2.78 -57.13 -9.44
C LEU A 88 1.59 -58.05 -9.72
N VAL A 89 1.50 -58.60 -10.92
CA VAL A 89 0.54 -59.67 -11.25
C VAL A 89 1.29 -60.94 -11.61
N ILE A 90 0.77 -62.07 -11.13
CA ILE A 90 1.13 -63.40 -11.58
C ILE A 90 -0.06 -63.96 -12.36
N VAL A 91 0.17 -64.29 -13.62
CA VAL A 91 -0.84 -64.91 -14.50
C VAL A 91 -0.47 -66.36 -14.73
N THR A 92 -1.40 -67.27 -14.44
CA THR A 92 -1.21 -68.72 -14.61
C THR A 92 -2.24 -69.27 -15.58
N ASP A 93 -1.79 -70.02 -16.60
CA ASP A 93 -2.67 -70.67 -17.57
C ASP A 93 -3.24 -72.01 -17.04
N ALA A 94 -4.19 -72.61 -17.76
CA ALA A 94 -4.85 -73.86 -17.36
C ALA A 94 -3.91 -75.08 -17.30
N ARG A 95 -2.69 -74.98 -17.85
CA ARG A 95 -1.65 -76.02 -17.80
C ARG A 95 -0.58 -75.73 -16.74
N GLY A 96 -0.71 -74.65 -15.98
CA GLY A 96 0.20 -74.28 -14.89
C GLY A 96 1.42 -73.47 -15.33
N CYS A 97 1.46 -72.98 -16.58
CA CYS A 97 2.50 -72.05 -17.01
C CYS A 97 2.25 -70.68 -16.38
N MET A 98 3.29 -70.07 -15.80
CA MET A 98 3.21 -68.79 -15.10
C MET A 98 4.05 -67.71 -15.77
N ILE A 99 3.52 -66.49 -15.81
CA ILE A 99 4.27 -65.26 -16.13
C ILE A 99 4.00 -64.23 -15.04
N GLN A 100 4.97 -63.37 -14.75
CA GLN A 100 4.82 -62.27 -13.80
C GLN A 100 5.28 -60.95 -14.42
N GLN A 101 4.60 -59.87 -14.11
CA GLN A 101 4.97 -58.52 -14.53
C GLN A 101 4.52 -57.48 -13.52
N SER A 102 5.27 -56.38 -13.43
CA SER A 102 4.98 -55.25 -12.54
C SER A 102 4.58 -54.02 -13.34
N PHE A 103 3.52 -53.34 -12.91
CA PHE A 103 3.01 -52.12 -13.49
C PHE A 103 2.98 -51.01 -12.43
N SER A 104 3.56 -49.86 -12.76
CA SER A 104 3.65 -48.72 -11.82
C SER A 104 2.59 -47.68 -12.16
N VAL A 105 1.60 -47.52 -11.28
CA VAL A 105 0.67 -46.39 -11.31
C VAL A 105 1.30 -45.23 -10.54
N VAL A 106 1.34 -44.05 -11.14
CA VAL A 106 1.88 -42.83 -10.49
C VAL A 106 0.82 -41.75 -10.36
N ARG A 107 1.10 -40.78 -9.48
CA ARG A 107 0.28 -39.58 -9.26
C ARG A 107 1.21 -38.37 -9.09
N PRO A 108 0.90 -37.19 -9.66
CA PRO A 108 1.66 -35.98 -9.40
C PRO A 108 1.66 -35.59 -7.92
N ASP A 109 2.75 -35.00 -7.44
CA ASP A 109 2.78 -34.42 -6.10
C ASP A 109 1.75 -33.29 -5.99
N PRO A 110 1.11 -33.07 -4.83
CA PRO A 110 0.21 -31.95 -4.63
C PRO A 110 0.90 -30.60 -4.90
N ILE A 111 0.13 -29.63 -5.41
CA ILE A 111 0.61 -28.26 -5.58
C ILE A 111 0.89 -27.67 -4.19
N THR A 112 2.05 -27.07 -4.05
CA THR A 112 2.42 -26.23 -2.90
C THR A 112 2.84 -24.87 -3.42
N ALA A 113 2.43 -23.80 -2.74
CA ALA A 113 2.72 -22.44 -3.18
C ALA A 113 3.09 -21.54 -2.00
N THR A 114 4.02 -20.62 -2.22
CA THR A 114 4.38 -19.56 -1.28
C THR A 114 4.46 -18.23 -2.02
N ILE A 115 4.15 -17.12 -1.33
CA ILE A 115 4.27 -15.78 -1.90
C ILE A 115 5.47 -15.09 -1.25
N VAL A 116 6.34 -14.52 -2.09
CA VAL A 116 7.36 -13.56 -1.67
C VAL A 116 7.00 -12.18 -2.20
N ASN A 117 7.14 -11.16 -1.38
CA ASN A 117 6.79 -9.80 -1.75
C ASN A 117 7.94 -8.82 -1.57
N SER A 118 7.88 -7.73 -2.33
CA SER A 118 8.79 -6.60 -2.26
C SER A 118 8.01 -5.32 -2.50
N VAL A 119 8.42 -4.22 -1.88
CA VAL A 119 7.75 -2.92 -2.04
C VAL A 119 8.73 -1.94 -2.64
N SER A 120 8.26 -1.17 -3.60
CA SER A 120 8.98 -0.06 -4.22
C SER A 120 8.14 1.21 -4.12
N ALA A 121 8.80 2.34 -3.93
CA ALA A 121 8.14 3.63 -3.89
C ALA A 121 8.84 4.60 -4.84
N ASP A 122 8.04 5.40 -5.53
CA ASP A 122 8.50 6.52 -6.33
C ASP A 122 7.99 7.81 -5.68
N CYS A 123 8.92 8.55 -5.06
CA CYS A 123 8.61 9.82 -4.41
C CYS A 123 8.18 10.90 -5.42
N THR A 124 8.58 10.82 -6.69
CA THR A 124 8.18 11.84 -7.68
C THR A 124 6.69 11.73 -7.98
N THR A 125 6.24 10.50 -8.23
CA THR A 125 4.84 10.19 -8.52
C THR A 125 4.01 9.92 -7.27
N ARG A 126 4.65 9.88 -6.08
CA ARG A 126 4.04 9.56 -4.77
C ARG A 126 3.33 8.21 -4.77
N THR A 127 3.80 7.27 -5.58
CA THR A 127 3.19 5.95 -5.74
C THR A 127 4.02 4.91 -5.01
N VAL A 128 3.34 4.02 -4.27
CA VAL A 128 3.94 2.84 -3.66
C VAL A 128 3.34 1.61 -4.34
N ILE A 129 4.18 0.69 -4.78
CA ILE A 129 3.78 -0.54 -5.46
C ILE A 129 4.35 -1.73 -4.69
N GLN A 130 3.49 -2.68 -4.34
CA GLN A 130 3.90 -3.98 -3.87
C GLN A 130 3.90 -4.98 -5.02
N ARG A 131 5.05 -5.61 -5.22
CA ARG A 131 5.27 -6.71 -6.17
C ARG A 131 5.27 -8.03 -5.42
N ASN A 132 4.41 -8.94 -5.85
CA ASN A 132 4.21 -10.27 -5.26
C ASN A 132 4.57 -11.33 -6.30
N ILE A 133 5.33 -12.35 -5.90
CA ILE A 133 5.71 -13.48 -6.75
C ILE A 133 5.23 -14.77 -6.07
N VAL A 134 4.49 -15.60 -6.79
CA VAL A 134 4.12 -16.95 -6.37
C VAL A 134 5.23 -17.91 -6.78
N ASN A 135 5.79 -18.62 -5.82
CA ASN A 135 6.71 -19.74 -6.04
C ASN A 135 5.95 -21.05 -5.81
N THR A 136 5.88 -21.89 -6.83
CA THR A 136 5.16 -23.18 -6.80
C THR A 136 6.12 -24.37 -6.81
N SER A 137 5.70 -25.46 -6.18
CA SER A 137 6.33 -26.79 -6.29
C SER A 137 5.25 -27.88 -6.33
N GLY A 138 5.53 -29.02 -6.97
CA GLY A 138 4.53 -30.05 -7.24
C GLY A 138 3.56 -29.68 -8.36
N GLY A 139 2.48 -30.46 -8.50
CA GLY A 139 1.50 -30.36 -9.58
C GLY A 139 2.01 -30.86 -10.93
N ALA A 140 1.08 -31.10 -11.85
CA ALA A 140 1.42 -31.51 -13.22
C ALA A 140 1.56 -30.31 -14.17
N PRO A 141 2.75 -30.05 -14.75
CA PRO A 141 2.94 -28.89 -15.63
C PRO A 141 2.13 -28.97 -16.93
N PRO A 142 1.79 -27.83 -17.56
CA PRO A 142 2.06 -26.47 -17.10
C PRO A 142 1.14 -26.03 -15.94
N LEU A 143 1.70 -25.25 -15.01
CA LEU A 143 0.93 -24.56 -13.97
C LEU A 143 0.49 -23.20 -14.49
N THR A 144 -0.74 -22.80 -14.20
CA THR A 144 -1.30 -21.48 -14.49
C THR A 144 -1.72 -20.80 -13.21
N ILE A 145 -1.52 -19.48 -13.11
CA ILE A 145 -1.81 -18.70 -11.92
C ILE A 145 -2.75 -17.56 -12.29
N SER A 146 -3.87 -17.49 -11.58
CA SER A 146 -4.87 -16.43 -11.73
C SER A 146 -4.98 -15.63 -10.45
N TRP A 147 -4.80 -14.31 -10.54
CA TRP A 147 -4.95 -13.41 -9.40
C TRP A 147 -6.35 -12.80 -9.36
N SER A 148 -6.87 -12.62 -8.15
CA SER A 148 -8.15 -11.95 -7.91
C SER A 148 -8.21 -10.50 -8.41
N ALA A 149 -7.08 -9.79 -8.42
CA ALA A 149 -6.94 -8.41 -8.90
C ALA A 149 -5.45 -8.04 -9.07
N GLY A 150 -5.19 -6.83 -9.55
CA GLY A 150 -3.83 -6.29 -9.76
C GLY A 150 -3.36 -6.39 -11.21
N THR A 151 -2.15 -5.91 -11.46
CA THR A 151 -1.49 -6.04 -12.77
C THR A 151 -0.70 -7.33 -12.78
N VAL A 152 -1.09 -8.29 -13.61
CA VAL A 152 -0.49 -9.63 -13.67
C VAL A 152 0.53 -9.70 -14.81
N SER A 153 1.66 -10.33 -14.55
CA SER A 153 2.74 -10.58 -15.52
C SER A 153 3.48 -11.88 -15.22
N GLY A 154 4.49 -12.19 -16.04
CA GLY A 154 5.25 -13.45 -15.95
C GLY A 154 4.76 -14.51 -16.95
N ALA A 155 5.51 -15.60 -17.05
CA ALA A 155 5.25 -16.63 -18.07
C ALA A 155 3.97 -17.43 -17.79
N ASN A 156 3.60 -17.57 -16.53
CA ASN A 156 2.41 -18.29 -16.10
C ASN A 156 1.49 -17.48 -15.17
N GLY A 157 1.69 -16.15 -15.10
CA GLY A 157 0.91 -15.24 -14.24
C GLY A 157 1.41 -15.19 -12.80
N GLU A 158 2.65 -15.63 -12.57
CA GLU A 158 3.28 -15.77 -11.26
C GLU A 158 3.58 -14.44 -10.56
N ILE A 159 3.56 -13.32 -11.28
CA ILE A 159 3.84 -11.99 -10.74
C ILE A 159 2.57 -11.15 -10.73
N MET A 160 2.26 -10.55 -9.57
CA MET A 160 1.21 -9.53 -9.44
C MET A 160 1.76 -8.28 -8.77
N GLU A 161 1.46 -7.14 -9.36
CA GLU A 161 1.78 -5.81 -8.83
C GLU A 161 0.51 -5.01 -8.57
N THR A 162 0.50 -4.28 -7.45
CA THR A 162 -0.62 -3.42 -7.08
C THR A 162 -0.17 -2.24 -6.22
N SER A 163 -0.91 -1.13 -6.33
CA SER A 163 -0.78 0.06 -5.49
C SER A 163 -1.97 0.23 -4.53
N GLN A 164 -2.86 -0.77 -4.45
CA GLN A 164 -4.10 -0.70 -3.68
C GLN A 164 -4.05 -1.66 -2.49
N ASN A 165 -4.44 -1.15 -1.31
CA ASN A 165 -4.51 -1.96 -0.10
C ASN A 165 -5.65 -2.97 -0.18
N GLY A 166 -5.44 -4.14 0.41
CA GLY A 166 -6.43 -5.22 0.43
C GLY A 166 -5.79 -6.59 0.44
N THR A 167 -6.64 -7.61 0.55
CA THR A 167 -6.24 -9.02 0.48
C THR A 167 -6.41 -9.53 -0.95
N TYR A 168 -5.37 -10.15 -1.49
CA TYR A 168 -5.34 -10.70 -2.83
C TYR A 168 -5.17 -12.21 -2.76
N PHE A 169 -5.94 -12.92 -3.59
CA PHE A 169 -5.85 -14.37 -3.77
C PHE A 169 -5.17 -14.71 -5.09
N ALA A 170 -4.33 -15.75 -5.07
CA ALA A 170 -3.80 -16.41 -6.25
C ALA A 170 -4.33 -17.85 -6.29
N ASP A 171 -5.01 -18.18 -7.39
CA ASP A 171 -5.49 -19.51 -7.72
C ASP A 171 -4.50 -20.17 -8.69
N ILE A 172 -3.83 -21.24 -8.24
CA ILE A 172 -2.90 -22.02 -9.03
C ILE A 172 -3.64 -23.24 -9.56
N THR A 173 -3.59 -23.49 -10.87
CA THR A 173 -4.21 -24.66 -11.50
C THR A 173 -3.18 -25.41 -12.35
N ASP A 174 -3.10 -26.72 -12.19
CA ASP A 174 -2.23 -27.58 -12.99
C ASP A 174 -2.92 -28.11 -14.26
N SER A 175 -2.18 -28.87 -15.07
CA SER A 175 -2.67 -29.41 -16.34
C SER A 175 -3.78 -30.46 -16.22
N PHE A 176 -3.96 -31.07 -15.04
CA PHE A 176 -5.05 -31.99 -14.75
C PHE A 176 -6.25 -31.30 -14.08
N GLY A 177 -6.16 -30.00 -13.83
CA GLY A 177 -7.22 -29.20 -13.21
C GLY A 177 -7.16 -29.19 -11.68
N CYS A 178 -6.08 -29.67 -11.07
CA CYS A 178 -5.89 -29.59 -9.62
C CYS A 178 -5.58 -28.16 -9.23
N THR A 179 -6.20 -27.69 -8.14
CA THR A 179 -6.11 -26.30 -7.72
C THR A 179 -5.52 -26.13 -6.33
N GLU A 180 -4.74 -25.09 -6.13
CA GLU A 180 -4.29 -24.60 -4.82
C GLU A 180 -4.53 -23.09 -4.73
N ARG A 181 -4.89 -22.59 -3.53
CA ARG A 181 -5.15 -21.16 -3.31
C ARG A 181 -4.28 -20.62 -2.19
N VAL A 182 -3.58 -19.53 -2.48
CA VAL A 182 -2.82 -18.75 -1.49
C VAL A 182 -3.29 -17.30 -1.48
N SER A 183 -3.02 -16.59 -0.38
CA SER A 183 -3.38 -15.19 -0.22
C SER A 183 -2.22 -14.33 0.27
N VAL A 184 -2.24 -13.05 -0.07
CA VAL A 184 -1.32 -12.04 0.44
C VAL A 184 -2.07 -10.76 0.79
N ASP A 185 -1.73 -10.17 1.94
CA ASP A 185 -2.24 -8.87 2.35
C ASP A 185 -1.30 -7.75 1.87
N VAL A 186 -1.90 -6.71 1.30
CA VAL A 186 -1.21 -5.51 0.84
C VAL A 186 -1.63 -4.35 1.73
N ASN A 187 -0.68 -3.78 2.44
CA ASN A 187 -0.86 -2.59 3.28
C ASN A 187 0.27 -1.58 3.00
N LEU A 188 0.01 -0.67 2.08
CA LEU A 188 0.95 0.33 1.59
C LEU A 188 0.72 1.66 2.30
N PRO A 189 1.80 2.34 2.72
CA PRO A 189 1.70 3.69 3.27
C PRO A 189 1.30 4.69 2.19
N VAL A 190 0.54 5.70 2.59
CA VAL A 190 0.13 6.82 1.74
C VAL A 190 1.17 7.93 1.84
N ILE A 191 1.76 8.27 0.68
CA ILE A 191 2.68 9.40 0.55
C ILE A 191 1.87 10.59 0.06
N SER A 192 1.95 11.72 0.77
CA SER A 192 1.22 12.95 0.42
C SER A 192 2.19 14.13 0.30
N VAL A 193 1.63 15.33 0.24
CA VAL A 193 2.38 16.58 0.25
C VAL A 193 2.09 17.36 1.54
N PRO A 194 3.09 18.12 2.03
CA PRO A 194 2.91 19.01 3.16
C PRO A 194 1.89 20.09 2.85
N ASN A 195 1.10 20.43 3.86
CA ASN A 195 0.26 21.60 3.86
C ASN A 195 0.12 22.12 5.29
N PHE A 196 -0.12 23.41 5.45
CA PHE A 196 -0.39 23.99 6.75
C PHE A 196 -1.19 25.28 6.63
N GLU A 197 -1.79 25.66 7.74
CA GLU A 197 -2.41 26.96 7.93
C GLU A 197 -1.82 27.65 9.17
N PHE A 198 -2.16 28.91 9.33
CA PHE A 198 -1.71 29.72 10.45
C PHE A 198 -2.86 30.55 11.03
N SER A 199 -2.75 30.85 12.31
CA SER A 199 -3.64 31.79 12.99
C SER A 199 -2.86 32.60 14.03
N SER A 200 -3.28 33.85 14.21
CA SER A 200 -2.77 34.73 15.26
C SER A 200 -3.83 35.77 15.62
N LEU A 201 -3.64 36.44 16.76
CA LEU A 201 -4.57 37.49 17.20
C LEU A 201 -4.50 38.69 16.25
N GLY A 202 -3.29 39.07 15.84
CA GLY A 202 -3.01 40.13 14.88
C GLY A 202 -3.68 39.88 13.54
N LEU A 203 -3.52 38.67 12.99
CA LEU A 203 -4.13 38.30 11.71
C LEU A 203 -5.66 38.32 11.80
N THR A 204 -6.24 37.79 12.88
CA THR A 204 -7.70 37.68 13.02
C THR A 204 -8.37 39.05 13.17
N ASN A 205 -7.80 39.93 14.00
CA ASN A 205 -8.41 41.23 14.33
C ASN A 205 -7.99 42.36 13.39
N TYR A 206 -6.78 42.27 12.84
CA TYR A 206 -6.15 43.33 12.06
C TYR A 206 -5.66 42.84 10.69
N GLY A 207 -5.89 41.59 10.29
CA GLY A 207 -5.53 41.11 8.95
C GLY A 207 -4.04 41.19 8.62
N GLU A 208 -3.17 41.28 9.62
CA GLU A 208 -1.72 41.38 9.45
C GLU A 208 -0.97 40.60 10.54
N PHE A 209 0.17 40.02 10.18
CA PHE A 209 1.09 39.45 11.18
C PHE A 209 1.90 40.53 11.84
N SER A 210 2.16 40.36 13.13
CA SER A 210 2.81 41.35 13.96
C SER A 210 3.97 40.72 14.72
N ILE A 211 5.00 41.50 14.99
CA ILE A 211 5.99 41.12 16.00
C ILE A 211 5.31 40.89 17.35
N GLU A 212 5.91 40.06 18.19
CA GLU A 212 5.45 39.76 19.56
C GLU A 212 4.02 39.15 19.65
N ASP A 213 3.35 38.90 18.53
CA ASP A 213 2.09 38.16 18.43
C ASP A 213 2.40 36.69 18.10
N PRO A 214 2.16 35.74 19.01
CA PRO A 214 2.38 34.32 18.74
C PRO A 214 1.50 33.82 17.59
N ILE A 215 2.15 33.21 16.60
CA ILE A 215 1.48 32.60 15.46
C ILE A 215 1.45 31.09 15.69
N THR A 216 0.26 30.51 15.68
CA THR A 216 0.06 29.07 15.71
C THR A 216 0.09 28.52 14.29
N PHE A 217 0.91 27.51 14.04
CA PHE A 217 0.99 26.81 12.76
C PHE A 217 0.34 25.44 12.90
N THR A 218 -0.70 25.19 12.11
CA THR A 218 -1.43 23.93 12.13
C THR A 218 -1.06 23.12 10.90
N ASN A 219 -0.32 22.03 11.10
CA ASN A 219 -0.08 21.04 10.06
C ASN A 219 -1.40 20.42 9.55
N LEU A 220 -1.60 20.46 8.24
CA LEU A 220 -2.72 19.86 7.50
C LEU A 220 -2.26 18.75 6.55
N SER A 221 -1.01 18.29 6.70
CA SER A 221 -0.44 17.23 5.88
C SER A 221 -1.21 15.93 6.09
N THR A 222 -1.51 15.23 5.01
CA THR A 222 -2.18 13.93 5.03
C THR A 222 -1.18 12.80 4.78
N GLY A 223 -1.65 11.55 4.81
CA GLY A 223 -0.82 10.38 4.58
C GLY A 223 -0.09 9.90 5.84
N ASN A 224 0.85 8.98 5.66
CA ASN A 224 1.59 8.36 6.77
C ASN A 224 2.89 9.12 7.01
N ALA A 225 2.81 10.34 7.55
CA ALA A 225 4.01 11.10 7.91
C ALA A 225 4.84 10.38 8.99
N VAL A 226 6.16 10.49 8.90
CA VAL A 226 7.14 9.94 9.84
C VAL A 226 7.72 11.04 10.71
N THR A 227 8.11 12.17 10.11
CA THR A 227 8.66 13.33 10.83
C THR A 227 8.17 14.65 10.26
N TYR A 228 8.20 15.68 11.11
CA TYR A 228 7.91 17.06 10.78
C TYR A 228 9.13 17.93 11.08
N PHE A 229 9.40 18.89 10.21
CA PHE A 229 10.44 19.89 10.41
C PHE A 229 9.98 21.25 9.91
N TRP A 230 9.93 22.21 10.82
CA TRP A 230 9.57 23.59 10.56
C TRP A 230 10.82 24.46 10.52
N SER A 231 10.86 25.39 9.57
CA SER A 231 11.76 26.54 9.57
C SER A 231 10.94 27.80 9.43
N PHE A 232 11.11 28.75 10.35
CA PHE A 232 10.30 29.97 10.39
C PHE A 232 10.92 31.13 9.60
N GLY A 233 12.03 30.91 8.89
CA GLY A 233 12.69 31.93 8.06
C GLY A 233 13.52 32.96 8.82
N ASP A 234 13.49 32.97 10.15
CA ASP A 234 14.31 33.82 11.03
C ASP A 234 15.48 33.06 11.71
N GLY A 235 15.66 31.80 11.33
CA GLY A 235 16.66 30.89 11.91
C GLY A 235 16.10 29.97 13.00
N ALA A 236 14.88 30.20 13.50
CA ALA A 236 14.21 29.28 14.41
C ALA A 236 13.61 28.08 13.66
N THR A 237 13.51 26.95 14.38
CA THR A 237 13.01 25.68 13.85
C THR A 237 12.18 24.92 14.89
N SER A 238 11.31 24.03 14.45
CA SER A 238 10.58 23.11 15.34
C SER A 238 10.42 21.72 14.70
N ALA A 239 10.28 20.69 15.54
CA ALA A 239 9.93 19.32 15.14
C ALA A 239 8.52 18.91 15.60
N GLU A 240 7.79 19.82 16.26
CA GLU A 240 6.42 19.59 16.69
C GLU A 240 5.47 19.55 15.48
N GLU A 241 4.37 18.81 15.62
CA GLU A 241 3.34 18.75 14.57
C GLU A 241 2.59 20.08 14.42
N HIS A 242 2.30 20.75 15.54
CA HIS A 242 1.57 22.03 15.57
C HIS A 242 2.32 23.07 16.42
N PRO A 243 3.43 23.64 15.92
CA PRO A 243 4.23 24.56 16.71
C PRO A 243 3.60 25.95 16.79
N MET A 244 4.03 26.72 17.78
CA MET A 244 3.83 28.16 17.85
C MET A 244 5.17 28.88 17.66
N HIS A 245 5.17 30.02 16.99
CA HIS A 245 6.35 30.87 16.84
C HIS A 245 6.01 32.36 16.92
N THR A 246 6.93 33.15 17.47
CA THR A 246 6.76 34.60 17.65
C THR A 246 7.96 35.31 17.04
N TYR A 247 7.71 36.27 16.14
CA TYR A 247 8.76 37.05 15.48
C TYR A 247 9.13 38.28 16.30
N ALA A 248 10.43 38.53 16.46
CA ALA A 248 10.96 39.67 17.22
C ALA A 248 11.18 40.92 16.37
N GLN A 249 11.24 40.79 15.04
CA GLN A 249 11.52 41.90 14.12
C GLN A 249 10.52 41.91 12.96
N PRO A 250 10.17 43.11 12.44
CA PRO A 250 9.43 43.20 11.18
C PRO A 250 10.28 42.68 10.03
N GLY A 251 9.65 42.00 9.08
CA GLY A 251 10.35 41.39 7.97
C GLY A 251 9.46 40.56 7.07
N ILE A 252 10.06 40.03 6.02
CA ILE A 252 9.46 39.04 5.15
C ILE A 252 10.14 37.71 5.46
N TYR A 253 9.34 36.69 5.81
CA TYR A 253 9.82 35.40 6.28
C TYR A 253 9.23 34.28 5.43
N ASP A 254 10.10 33.39 4.97
CA ASP A 254 9.68 32.14 4.31
C ASP A 254 9.50 31.06 5.37
N VAL A 255 8.25 30.75 5.70
CA VAL A 255 7.91 29.66 6.60
C VAL A 255 7.83 28.37 5.81
N GLN A 256 8.61 27.37 6.22
CA GLN A 256 8.71 26.09 5.57
C GLN A 256 8.27 24.97 6.50
N LEU A 257 7.32 24.15 6.04
CA LEU A 257 7.04 22.84 6.62
C LEU A 257 7.63 21.77 5.71
N THR A 258 8.55 20.99 6.24
CA THR A 258 9.08 19.80 5.58
C THR A 258 8.59 18.54 6.28
N VAL A 259 7.99 17.63 5.51
CA VAL A 259 7.45 16.37 6.02
C VAL A 259 8.18 15.21 5.35
N GLU A 260 8.62 14.26 6.16
CA GLU A 260 9.18 12.99 5.69
C GLU A 260 8.13 11.89 5.78
N TYR A 261 7.99 11.13 4.70
CA TYR A 261 7.15 9.95 4.56
C TYR A 261 8.03 8.69 4.44
N PRO A 262 7.45 7.47 4.51
CA PRO A 262 8.19 6.23 4.33
C PRO A 262 9.02 6.20 3.05
N TYR A 263 10.04 5.36 3.03
CA TYR A 263 11.02 5.26 1.94
C TYR A 263 11.83 6.55 1.72
N SER A 264 11.97 7.36 2.78
CA SER A 264 12.72 8.63 2.78
C SER A 264 12.20 9.66 1.78
N CYS A 265 10.92 9.59 1.42
CA CYS A 265 10.27 10.60 0.59
C CYS A 265 10.04 11.88 1.40
N ARG A 266 10.69 12.98 1.01
CA ARG A 266 10.63 14.26 1.73
C ARG A 266 10.11 15.36 0.80
N TYR A 267 9.16 16.14 1.30
CA TYR A 267 8.60 17.27 0.56
C TYR A 267 8.49 18.48 1.46
N THR A 268 8.60 19.67 0.87
CA THR A 268 8.54 20.95 1.58
C THR A 268 7.43 21.82 1.01
N HIS A 269 6.59 22.38 1.88
CA HIS A 269 5.67 23.46 1.56
C HIS A 269 6.23 24.76 2.11
N THR A 270 6.16 25.84 1.35
CA THR A 270 6.68 27.16 1.75
C THR A 270 5.60 28.20 1.57
N ILE A 271 5.36 29.00 2.61
CA ILE A 271 4.51 30.18 2.55
C ILE A 271 5.34 31.37 3.04
N THR A 272 5.38 32.42 2.22
CA THR A 272 5.99 33.70 2.60
C THR A 272 4.99 34.54 3.36
N ILE A 273 5.35 34.99 4.56
CA ILE A 273 4.56 35.92 5.37
C ILE A 273 5.29 37.25 5.53
N THR A 274 4.52 38.33 5.67
CA THR A 274 5.06 39.65 6.03
C THR A 274 4.65 39.98 7.45
N VAL A 275 5.63 40.14 8.33
CA VAL A 275 5.46 40.53 9.73
C VAL A 275 5.74 42.02 9.85
N THR A 276 4.79 42.77 10.41
CA THR A 276 4.92 44.21 10.63
C THR A 276 5.11 44.51 12.12
N GLU A 277 5.24 45.78 12.48
CA GLU A 277 5.14 46.20 13.89
C GLU A 277 3.76 45.88 14.51
N GLY A 278 2.73 45.62 13.71
CA GLY A 278 1.38 45.28 14.18
C GLY A 278 0.53 46.45 14.66
N TYR A 279 1.05 47.67 14.54
CA TYR A 279 0.33 48.87 14.89
C TYR A 279 0.66 50.01 13.93
N ASN A 280 -0.26 50.96 13.84
CA ASN A 280 -0.03 52.23 13.18
C ASN A 280 -0.49 53.35 14.13
N LEU A 281 0.34 54.37 14.31
CA LEU A 281 0.02 55.55 15.10
C LEU A 281 0.39 56.81 14.32
N VAL A 282 -0.63 57.55 13.90
CA VAL A 282 -0.46 58.86 13.26
C VAL A 282 -0.92 59.94 14.22
N ILE A 283 -0.01 60.85 14.53
CA ILE A 283 -0.30 62.05 15.32
C ILE A 283 -0.61 63.19 14.33
N PRO A 284 -1.78 63.85 14.44
CA PRO A 284 -2.08 65.02 13.62
C PRO A 284 -1.17 66.19 14.00
N THR A 285 -0.81 67.02 13.03
CA THR A 285 0.11 68.15 13.23
C THR A 285 -0.59 69.50 13.29
N ALA A 286 -1.84 69.59 12.85
CA ALA A 286 -2.64 70.81 12.89
C ALA A 286 -4.13 70.51 12.86
N PHE A 287 -4.95 71.42 13.36
CA PHE A 287 -6.40 71.37 13.27
C PHE A 287 -7.02 72.78 13.36
N THR A 288 -8.27 72.92 12.90
CA THR A 288 -8.99 74.20 12.75
C THR A 288 -10.37 74.11 13.40
N PRO A 289 -10.51 74.37 14.71
CA PRO A 289 -11.78 74.30 15.44
C PRO A 289 -12.70 75.50 15.12
N ASN A 290 -13.27 75.54 13.91
CA ASN A 290 -14.08 76.63 13.38
C ASN A 290 -15.58 76.27 13.24
N GLY A 291 -15.97 75.01 13.47
CA GLY A 291 -17.33 74.50 13.41
C GLY A 291 -17.81 74.08 12.02
N ASP A 292 -16.92 73.92 11.04
CA ASP A 292 -17.26 73.46 9.68
C ASP A 292 -17.34 71.93 9.54
N ASN A 293 -17.11 71.19 10.64
CA ASN A 293 -16.99 69.73 10.76
C ASN A 293 -15.74 69.15 10.09
N ILE A 294 -14.76 69.97 9.71
CA ILE A 294 -13.50 69.56 9.08
C ILE A 294 -12.36 69.97 10.01
N ASN A 295 -11.63 68.96 10.53
CA ASN A 295 -10.54 69.17 11.47
C ASN A 295 -10.92 70.02 12.69
N ASP A 296 -12.19 69.95 13.11
CA ASP A 296 -12.66 70.65 14.32
C ASP A 296 -12.12 70.03 15.61
N VAL A 297 -11.78 68.75 15.55
CA VAL A 297 -11.28 67.98 16.66
C VAL A 297 -9.97 67.33 16.27
N MET A 298 -9.00 67.41 17.17
CA MET A 298 -7.70 66.80 17.02
C MET A 298 -7.63 65.51 17.83
N LYS A 299 -7.32 64.40 17.15
CA LYS A 299 -7.03 63.11 17.78
C LYS A 299 -6.07 62.29 16.93
N PRO A 300 -5.27 61.40 17.54
CA PRO A 300 -4.48 60.45 16.78
C PRO A 300 -5.39 59.48 16.00
N VAL A 301 -4.90 59.05 14.84
CA VAL A 301 -5.46 57.92 14.10
C VAL A 301 -4.57 56.72 14.38
N PHE A 302 -5.18 55.62 14.81
CA PHE A 302 -4.42 54.45 15.22
C PHE A 302 -5.10 53.13 14.87
N ARG A 303 -4.29 52.08 14.77
CA ARG A 303 -4.68 50.69 14.55
C ARG A 303 -3.78 49.77 15.38
N GLY A 304 -4.32 48.63 15.82
CA GLY A 304 -3.55 47.62 16.54
C GLY A 304 -3.32 47.92 18.02
N MET A 305 -4.20 48.72 18.65
CA MET A 305 -4.03 49.16 20.04
C MET A 305 -5.26 48.84 20.87
N ASN A 306 -5.05 48.39 22.11
CA ASN A 306 -6.13 48.14 23.06
C ASN A 306 -6.56 49.41 23.78
N GLU A 307 -5.63 50.34 24.00
CA GLU A 307 -5.85 51.56 24.78
C GLU A 307 -4.90 52.66 24.33
N VAL A 308 -5.41 53.87 24.17
CA VAL A 308 -4.64 55.06 23.81
C VAL A 308 -4.92 56.16 24.82
N GLU A 309 -3.86 56.80 25.30
CA GLU A 309 -3.89 57.98 26.15
C GLU A 309 -3.28 59.15 25.37
N MET A 310 -4.08 60.18 25.17
CA MET A 310 -3.69 61.43 24.52
C MET A 310 -3.61 62.53 25.57
N ARG A 311 -2.47 63.22 25.65
CA ARG A 311 -2.26 64.39 26.50
C ARG A 311 -1.79 65.56 25.65
N VAL A 312 -2.37 66.74 25.86
CA VAL A 312 -1.98 67.97 25.19
C VAL A 312 -1.45 68.96 26.21
N TYR A 313 -0.31 69.55 25.91
CA TYR A 313 0.36 70.54 26.73
C TYR A 313 0.48 71.87 25.99
N ASN A 314 0.35 72.99 26.72
CA ASN A 314 0.69 74.30 26.16
C ASN A 314 2.21 74.50 26.03
N THR A 315 2.63 75.62 25.43
CA THR A 315 4.05 75.98 25.26
C THR A 315 4.84 76.10 26.57
N TRP A 316 4.15 76.23 27.70
CA TRP A 316 4.73 76.33 29.04
C TRP A 316 4.77 74.97 29.78
N GLY A 317 4.38 73.87 29.12
CA GLY A 317 4.39 72.52 29.67
C GLY A 317 3.21 72.20 30.60
N SER A 318 2.19 73.04 30.68
CA SER A 318 0.97 72.76 31.45
C SER A 318 0.04 71.84 30.65
N LEU A 319 -0.49 70.80 31.28
CA LEU A 319 -1.51 69.91 30.70
C LEU A 319 -2.81 70.69 30.48
N VAL A 320 -3.29 70.73 29.24
CA VAL A 320 -4.52 71.45 28.86
C VAL A 320 -5.65 70.52 28.44
N TYR A 321 -5.33 69.30 28.00
CA TYR A 321 -6.31 68.27 27.65
C TYR A 321 -5.73 66.89 27.90
N SER A 322 -6.56 65.95 28.37
CA SER A 322 -6.20 64.54 28.50
C SER A 322 -7.41 63.68 28.24
N GLU A 323 -7.23 62.63 27.44
CA GLU A 323 -8.24 61.62 27.18
C GLU A 323 -7.58 60.25 27.14
N LYS A 324 -8.28 59.24 27.64
CA LYS A 324 -7.80 57.87 27.68
C LYS A 324 -8.93 56.90 27.37
N GLY A 325 -8.71 55.98 26.44
CA GLY A 325 -9.66 54.93 26.12
C GLY A 325 -9.31 54.14 24.86
N PRO A 326 -10.13 53.14 24.50
CA PRO A 326 -9.99 52.38 23.25
C PRO A 326 -10.37 53.20 22.02
N ASN A 327 -11.19 54.25 22.20
CA ASN A 327 -11.55 55.23 21.19
C ASN A 327 -11.46 56.62 21.82
N LEU A 328 -10.97 57.59 21.04
CA LEU A 328 -10.84 58.97 21.48
C LEU A 328 -11.89 59.85 20.78
N THR A 329 -12.55 60.69 21.58
CA THR A 329 -13.37 61.80 21.10
C THR A 329 -12.49 62.86 20.48
N GLY A 330 -11.38 63.21 21.14
CA GLY A 330 -10.37 64.18 20.71
C GLY A 330 -10.57 65.58 21.30
N TRP A 331 -9.55 66.42 21.12
CA TRP A 331 -9.54 67.80 21.63
C TRP A 331 -10.12 68.78 20.62
N ASP A 332 -11.14 69.53 21.03
CA ASP A 332 -11.87 70.53 20.23
C ASP A 332 -11.24 71.93 20.28
N GLY A 333 -10.05 72.08 20.87
CA GLY A 333 -9.40 73.37 21.03
C GLY A 333 -9.98 74.24 22.15
N THR A 334 -10.71 73.66 23.11
CA THR A 334 -11.15 74.37 24.31
C THR A 334 -10.31 74.02 25.55
N ILE A 335 -10.14 75.00 26.44
CA ILE A 335 -9.47 74.84 27.74
C ILE A 335 -10.42 75.41 28.79
N ASN A 336 -10.89 74.55 29.70
CA ASN A 336 -11.90 74.90 30.72
C ASN A 336 -13.16 75.59 30.11
N GLY A 337 -13.61 75.11 28.94
CA GLY A 337 -14.78 75.65 28.24
C GLY A 337 -14.54 76.93 27.43
N ASN A 338 -13.33 77.50 27.46
CA ASN A 338 -12.98 78.68 26.66
C ASN A 338 -12.14 78.27 25.44
N LYS A 339 -12.28 78.99 24.32
CA LYS A 339 -11.44 78.76 23.14
C LYS A 339 -9.97 78.98 23.50
N ALA A 340 -9.14 78.00 23.20
CA ALA A 340 -7.69 78.09 23.36
C ALA A 340 -7.10 79.18 22.45
N GLU A 341 -5.91 79.66 22.78
CA GLU A 341 -5.20 80.65 21.96
C GLU A 341 -4.69 80.00 20.67
N ASN A 342 -4.59 80.81 19.61
CA ASN A 342 -3.93 80.38 18.38
C ASN A 342 -2.44 80.19 18.68
N GLY A 343 -1.86 79.04 18.35
CA GLY A 343 -0.48 78.78 18.69
C GLY A 343 -0.08 77.31 18.63
N ASN A 344 1.14 77.04 19.09
CA ASN A 344 1.70 75.71 19.12
C ASN A 344 1.41 75.03 20.47
N TYR A 345 1.05 73.76 20.41
CA TYR A 345 0.90 72.88 21.57
C TYR A 345 1.75 71.64 21.36
N VAL A 346 1.93 70.84 22.41
CA VAL A 346 2.63 69.56 22.33
C VAL A 346 1.64 68.46 22.64
N ILE A 347 1.50 67.51 21.74
CA ILE A 347 0.76 66.27 21.99
C ILE A 347 1.74 65.17 22.41
N VAL A 348 1.35 64.42 23.44
CA VAL A 348 2.00 63.17 23.84
C VAL A 348 0.93 62.09 23.78
N VAL A 349 1.18 61.08 22.95
CA VAL A 349 0.32 59.90 22.80
C VAL A 349 1.06 58.69 23.34
N LYS A 350 0.50 58.07 24.38
CA LYS A 350 0.95 56.81 24.94
C LYS A 350 -0.08 55.75 24.62
N ALA A 351 0.34 54.64 24.03
CA ALA A 351 -0.58 53.58 23.62
C ALA A 351 -0.09 52.20 24.01
N THR A 352 -1.04 51.31 24.32
CA THR A 352 -0.79 49.89 24.56
C THR A 352 -1.23 49.12 23.32
N VAL A 353 -0.25 48.58 22.60
CA VAL A 353 -0.44 47.72 21.42
C VAL A 353 -1.18 46.43 21.83
N PHE A 354 -1.87 45.79 20.91
CA PHE A 354 -2.72 44.63 21.22
C PHE A 354 -1.98 43.46 21.89
N TYR A 355 -0.68 43.29 21.61
CA TYR A 355 0.22 42.32 22.25
C TYR A 355 0.92 42.87 23.52
N GLY A 356 0.42 43.97 24.10
CA GLY A 356 0.84 44.50 25.40
C GLY A 356 2.03 45.45 25.40
N ARG A 357 2.72 45.63 24.26
CA ARG A 357 3.83 46.59 24.16
C ARG A 357 3.31 48.03 24.32
N ILE A 358 3.99 48.81 25.15
CA ILE A 358 3.68 50.24 25.31
C ILE A 358 4.57 51.04 24.36
N ILE A 359 3.95 51.92 23.59
CA ILE A 359 4.65 52.90 22.75
C ILE A 359 4.29 54.31 23.17
N GLU A 360 5.23 55.22 22.97
CA GLU A 360 5.03 56.65 23.18
C GLU A 360 5.52 57.42 21.95
N ARG A 361 4.71 58.39 21.53
CA ARG A 361 5.01 59.34 20.46
C ARG A 361 4.62 60.72 20.92
N ASN A 362 5.42 61.71 20.58
CA ASN A 362 5.11 63.10 20.85
C ASN A 362 5.41 63.94 19.61
N GLY A 363 4.80 65.12 19.55
CA GLY A 363 5.01 66.04 18.45
C GLY A 363 4.40 67.41 18.71
N PRO A 364 4.84 68.43 17.96
CA PRO A 364 4.18 69.71 17.95
C PRO A 364 2.85 69.63 17.21
N ILE A 365 1.87 70.40 17.66
CA ILE A 365 0.62 70.63 16.94
C ILE A 365 0.36 72.13 16.81
N ALA A 366 -0.21 72.54 15.69
CA ALA A 366 -0.67 73.91 15.47
C ALA A 366 -2.20 73.97 15.62
N LEU A 367 -2.68 74.76 16.57
CA LEU A 367 -4.08 75.18 16.60
C LEU A 367 -4.20 76.44 15.75
N ILE A 368 -4.96 76.34 14.65
CA ILE A 368 -5.14 77.41 13.67
C ILE A 368 -6.59 77.91 13.77
N LYS A 369 -6.80 79.22 13.84
CA LYS A 369 -8.13 79.83 13.89
C LYS A 369 -8.61 80.34 12.54
#